data_AF-A0A916BEG6-F1
#
_entry.id   AF-A0A916BEG6-F1
#
_cell.length_a   1.000
_cell.length_b   1.000
_cell.length_c   1.000
_cell.angle_alpha   90.00
_cell.angle_beta   90.00
_cell.angle_gamma   90.00
#
_symmetry.space_group_name_H-M   'P 1'
#
loop_
_entity.id
_entity.type
_entity.pdbx_description
1 polymer ?
#
loop_
_entity_poly.entity_id
_entity_poly.type
_entity_poly.pdbx_seq_one_letter_code
_entity_poly.pdbx_strand_id
1 'polypeptide(L)'
;MKIWHGQVTDLAIIFKGMTDAPISVNNVSLDPLSLSGTLRELAGKWFAFSKWQQTSINFVDMDSYGKKFTPTFAALVITLVAMAIYIILCVTKKNPLNAAIIWGIVLLGWLLLDVRWQLNLFRQLGITSNEYAGKSWEEKHLAAEDQGLFDFTRQIKSRLPPGATRILLFSDVDYIRGRGAYHLYPHNVLARKDLPDASRFHSGDYIALFLKQRVKYDPAKKLLTWGDGQSLKADMLLVSNGNALFQVN
;
A
#
# COMPACT_ATOMS: atom_id res chain seq x y z
N MET A 1 -16.70 -27.40 4.56
CA MET A 1 -15.48 -26.62 4.27
C MET A 1 -14.69 -27.41 3.22
N LYS A 2 -14.54 -26.92 1.98
CA LYS A 2 -13.75 -27.63 0.96
C LYS A 2 -12.27 -27.44 1.27
N ILE A 3 -11.60 -28.52 1.69
CA ILE A 3 -10.14 -28.53 1.88
C ILE A 3 -9.54 -28.53 0.47
N TRP A 4 -8.74 -27.49 0.16
CA TRP A 4 -8.06 -27.40 -1.12
C TRP A 4 -7.18 -28.64 -1.33
N HIS A 5 -7.34 -29.27 -2.49
CA HIS A 5 -6.51 -30.38 -2.96
C HIS A 5 -5.96 -29.97 -4.32
N GLY A 6 -4.66 -29.75 -4.39
CA GLY A 6 -3.96 -29.36 -5.61
C GLY A 6 -2.45 -29.41 -5.40
N GLN A 7 -1.70 -29.29 -6.49
CA GLN A 7 -0.25 -29.14 -6.45
C GLN A 7 0.08 -27.64 -6.45
N VAL A 8 0.91 -27.19 -5.52
CA VAL A 8 1.52 -25.86 -5.60
C VAL A 8 2.64 -25.97 -6.64
N THR A 9 2.42 -25.42 -7.84
CA THR A 9 3.40 -25.49 -8.94
C THR A 9 4.48 -24.42 -8.81
N ASP A 10 4.13 -23.26 -8.23
CA ASP A 10 4.99 -22.09 -8.19
C ASP A 10 4.87 -21.36 -6.86
N LEU A 11 6.00 -20.90 -6.32
CA LEU A 11 6.08 -20.02 -5.16
C LEU A 11 6.91 -18.79 -5.52
N ALA A 12 6.30 -17.61 -5.49
CA ALA A 12 7.00 -16.34 -5.67
C ALA A 12 7.27 -15.68 -4.31
N ILE A 13 8.52 -15.33 -4.05
CA ILE A 13 8.94 -14.54 -2.87
C ILE A 13 9.42 -13.18 -3.36
N ILE A 14 8.81 -12.11 -2.86
CA ILE A 14 9.16 -10.74 -3.24
C ILE A 14 9.78 -10.04 -2.04
N PHE A 15 11.00 -9.53 -2.21
CA PHE A 15 11.66 -8.66 -1.24
C PHE A 15 11.47 -7.20 -1.68
N LYS A 16 11.05 -6.35 -0.74
CA LYS A 16 10.91 -4.90 -0.96
C LYS A 16 11.83 -4.16 0.01
N GLY A 17 12.84 -3.48 -0.53
CA GLY A 17 13.80 -2.67 0.23
C GLY A 17 15.25 -2.89 -0.21
N MET A 18 16.14 -1.97 0.17
CA MET A 18 17.59 -2.19 0.12
C MET A 18 18.02 -2.89 1.42
N THR A 19 18.83 -3.93 1.32
CA THR A 19 19.43 -4.58 2.48
C THR A 19 20.95 -4.50 2.36
N ASP A 20 21.60 -3.98 3.40
CA ASP A 20 23.06 -3.95 3.48
C ASP A 20 23.66 -5.35 3.72
N ALA A 21 22.80 -6.32 4.04
CA ALA A 21 23.14 -7.72 4.28
C ALA A 21 22.36 -8.65 3.34
N PRO A 22 22.94 -9.82 2.97
CA PRO A 22 22.24 -10.82 2.17
C PRO A 22 21.03 -11.37 2.93
N ILE A 23 19.89 -11.46 2.24
CA ILE A 23 18.67 -12.08 2.79
C ILE A 23 18.78 -13.60 2.64
N SER A 24 18.79 -14.32 3.76
CA SER A 24 18.74 -15.79 3.76
C SER A 24 17.32 -16.27 4.06
N VAL A 25 16.79 -17.12 3.17
CA VAL A 25 15.53 -17.85 3.41
C VAL A 25 15.90 -19.23 3.94
N ASN A 26 15.76 -19.42 5.25
CA ASN A 26 16.18 -20.66 5.89
C ASN A 26 15.15 -21.79 5.76
N ASN A 27 13.85 -21.48 5.70
CA ASN A 27 12.80 -22.49 5.57
C ASN A 27 11.52 -21.89 4.96
N VAL A 28 10.83 -22.68 4.13
CA VAL A 28 9.47 -22.44 3.67
C VAL A 28 8.67 -23.71 3.92
N SER A 29 7.57 -23.60 4.68
CA SER A 29 6.69 -24.74 5.00
C SER A 29 5.25 -24.40 4.69
N LEU A 30 4.49 -25.42 4.29
CA LEU A 30 3.03 -25.38 4.11
C LEU A 30 2.41 -26.21 5.22
N ASP A 31 1.91 -25.54 6.24
CA ASP A 31 1.28 -26.22 7.37
C ASP A 31 -0.18 -26.58 7.05
N PRO A 32 -0.64 -27.81 7.34
CA PRO A 32 -2.04 -28.16 7.25
C PRO A 32 -2.86 -27.35 8.26
N LEU A 33 -4.15 -27.13 7.94
CA LEU A 33 -5.11 -26.51 8.86
C LEU A 33 -5.18 -27.32 10.16
N SER A 34 -4.60 -26.77 11.22
CA SER A 34 -4.59 -27.35 12.56
C SER A 34 -5.00 -26.30 13.60
N LEU A 35 -5.57 -26.75 14.72
CA LEU A 35 -5.97 -25.85 15.81
C LEU A 35 -4.75 -25.16 16.42
N SER A 36 -3.66 -25.90 16.63
CA SER A 36 -2.40 -25.37 17.16
C SER A 36 -1.75 -24.38 16.19
N GLY A 37 -1.77 -24.66 14.89
CA GLY A 37 -1.32 -23.72 13.86
C GLY A 37 -2.15 -22.44 13.84
N THR A 38 -3.48 -22.56 13.90
CA THR A 38 -4.40 -21.42 13.95
C THR A 38 -4.17 -20.53 15.18
N LEU A 39 -4.02 -21.13 16.37
CA LEU A 39 -3.75 -20.39 17.61
C LEU A 39 -2.38 -19.69 17.57
N ARG A 40 -1.37 -20.36 17.00
CA ARG A 40 -0.05 -19.75 16.80
C ARG A 40 -0.10 -18.57 15.83
N GLU A 41 -0.85 -18.69 14.73
CA GLU A 41 -1.06 -17.60 13.78
C GLU A 41 -1.79 -16.42 14.44
N LEU A 42 -2.86 -16.70 15.19
CA LEU A 42 -3.61 -15.69 15.96
C LEU A 42 -2.73 -14.97 16.96
N ALA A 43 -1.94 -15.71 17.75
CA ALA A 43 -1.00 -15.13 18.70
C ALA A 43 0.09 -14.31 17.99
N GLY A 44 0.66 -14.84 16.92
CA GLY A 44 1.66 -14.13 16.11
C GLY A 44 1.12 -12.81 15.57
N LYS A 45 -0.08 -12.81 14.99
CA LYS A 45 -0.77 -11.59 14.52
C LYS A 45 -1.15 -10.66 15.66
N TRP A 46 -1.59 -11.19 16.79
CA TRP A 46 -1.88 -10.39 17.96
C TRP A 46 -0.62 -9.66 18.41
N PHE A 47 0.57 -10.24 18.49
CA PHE A 47 1.75 -9.49 18.94
C PHE A 47 2.54 -8.78 17.83
N ALA A 48 2.21 -9.02 16.56
CA ALA A 48 2.87 -8.40 15.42
C ALA A 48 2.65 -6.89 15.35
N PHE A 49 3.69 -6.14 15.02
CA PHE A 49 3.55 -4.73 14.70
C PHE A 49 2.96 -4.55 13.29
N SER A 50 1.86 -3.79 13.19
CA SER A 50 1.25 -3.44 11.91
C SER A 50 1.70 -2.05 11.50
N LYS A 51 2.44 -1.93 10.39
CA LYS A 51 2.79 -0.64 9.78
C LYS A 51 1.56 0.04 9.16
N TRP A 52 1.71 1.30 8.77
CA TRP A 52 0.75 1.96 7.90
C TRP A 52 0.63 1.16 6.60
N GLN A 53 -0.52 0.51 6.43
CA GLN A 53 -0.90 -0.09 5.16
C GLN A 53 -1.57 1.07 4.42
N GLN A 54 -1.03 1.52 3.28
CA GLN A 54 -1.59 2.60 2.43
C GLN A 54 -2.94 2.21 1.79
N THR A 55 -3.71 1.35 2.46
CA THR A 55 -5.05 0.91 2.14
C THR A 55 -6.07 1.90 2.71
N SER A 56 -7.27 1.92 2.16
CA SER A 56 -8.35 2.73 2.72
C SER A 56 -8.62 2.33 4.17
N ILE A 57 -9.00 3.32 4.99
CA ILE A 57 -9.49 3.12 6.37
C ILE A 57 -10.73 2.20 6.41
N ASN A 58 -11.47 2.11 5.30
CA ASN A 58 -12.64 1.23 5.17
C ASN A 58 -12.26 -0.24 4.94
N PHE A 59 -11.00 -0.53 4.61
CA PHE A 59 -10.50 -1.91 4.52
C PHE A 59 -9.92 -2.33 5.86
N VAL A 60 -10.78 -2.81 6.75
CA VAL A 60 -10.38 -3.45 8.01
C VAL A 60 -9.83 -4.84 7.69
N ASP A 61 -8.58 -4.92 7.22
CA ASP A 61 -7.76 -6.14 7.04
C ASP A 61 -8.38 -7.31 6.23
N MET A 62 -9.60 -7.20 5.70
CA MET A 62 -10.34 -8.32 5.09
C MET A 62 -10.10 -8.53 3.59
N ASP A 63 -9.51 -7.58 2.86
CA ASP A 63 -9.32 -7.69 1.40
C ASP A 63 -7.87 -7.87 0.93
N SER A 64 -6.92 -8.02 1.85
CA SER A 64 -5.58 -8.47 1.48
C SER A 64 -5.57 -10.00 1.41
N TYR A 65 -5.92 -10.55 0.23
CA TYR A 65 -5.78 -11.95 -0.19
C TYR A 65 -5.27 -12.90 0.93
N GLY A 66 -6.19 -13.44 1.74
CA GLY A 66 -5.90 -14.58 2.61
C GLY A 66 -5.73 -14.32 4.11
N LYS A 67 -5.96 -13.11 4.66
CA LYS A 67 -5.97 -12.93 6.12
C LYS A 67 -7.24 -13.53 6.75
N LYS A 68 -7.24 -14.84 7.00
CA LYS A 68 -8.38 -15.59 7.58
C LYS A 68 -8.75 -15.15 9.00
N PHE A 69 -7.79 -14.62 9.76
CA PHE A 69 -7.97 -14.27 11.17
C PHE A 69 -7.32 -12.93 11.51
N THR A 70 -8.11 -12.01 12.10
CA THR A 70 -7.70 -10.67 12.54
C THR A 70 -7.62 -10.60 14.08
N PRO A 71 -6.90 -9.63 14.67
CA PRO A 71 -6.93 -9.40 16.12
C PRO A 71 -8.36 -9.19 16.65
N THR A 72 -9.23 -8.53 15.89
CA THR A 72 -10.65 -8.36 16.24
C THR A 72 -11.36 -9.70 16.39
N PHE A 73 -11.13 -10.64 15.46
CA PHE A 73 -11.69 -11.99 15.56
C PHE A 73 -11.15 -12.75 16.78
N ALA A 74 -9.87 -12.59 17.11
CA ALA A 74 -9.27 -13.18 18.31
C ALA A 74 -9.96 -12.67 19.58
N ALA A 75 -10.15 -11.35 19.70
CA ALA A 75 -10.83 -10.73 20.83
C ALA A 75 -12.28 -11.21 20.96
N LEU A 76 -13.00 -11.35 19.84
CA LEU A 76 -14.36 -11.91 19.82
C LEU A 76 -14.38 -13.33 20.38
N VAL A 77 -13.51 -14.23 19.89
CA VAL A 77 -13.45 -15.62 20.36
C VAL A 77 -13.13 -15.69 21.85
N ILE A 78 -12.14 -14.93 22.33
CA ILE A 78 -11.78 -14.89 23.76
C ILE A 78 -12.97 -14.43 24.60
N THR A 79 -13.69 -13.39 24.15
CA THR A 79 -14.87 -12.86 24.84
C THR A 79 -16.00 -13.89 24.91
N LEU A 80 -16.29 -14.56 23.80
CA LEU A 80 -17.32 -15.61 23.74
C LEU A 80 -16.96 -16.82 24.61
N VAL A 81 -15.70 -17.24 24.61
CA VAL A 81 -15.22 -18.34 25.46
C VAL A 81 -15.33 -17.98 26.94
N ALA A 82 -14.91 -16.77 27.32
CA ALA A 82 -15.03 -16.30 28.70
C ALA A 82 -16.51 -16.25 29.15
N MET A 83 -17.39 -15.76 28.28
CA MET A 83 -18.83 -15.73 28.54
C MET A 83 -19.43 -17.14 28.66
N ALA A 84 -19.04 -18.07 27.79
CA ALA A 84 -19.48 -19.46 27.85
C ALA A 84 -19.03 -20.16 29.14
N ILE A 85 -17.76 -19.97 29.54
CA ILE A 85 -17.23 -20.49 30.81
C ILE A 85 -18.05 -19.97 31.99
N TYR A 86 -18.34 -18.67 32.02
CA TYR A 86 -19.15 -18.07 33.08
C TYR A 86 -20.56 -18.67 33.14
N ILE A 87 -21.24 -18.80 32.00
CA ILE A 87 -22.58 -19.41 31.92
C ILE A 87 -22.55 -20.87 32.39
N ILE A 88 -21.58 -21.67 31.94
CA ILE A 88 -21.42 -23.07 32.35
C ILE A 88 -21.22 -23.17 33.87
N LEU A 89 -20.39 -22.29 34.46
CA LEU A 89 -20.15 -22.27 35.90
C LEU A 89 -21.43 -21.91 36.69
N CYS A 90 -22.22 -20.95 36.22
CA CYS A 90 -23.49 -20.60 36.85
C CYS A 90 -24.50 -21.75 36.77
N VAL A 91 -24.65 -22.38 35.61
CA VAL A 91 -25.58 -23.51 35.41
C VAL A 91 -25.16 -24.73 36.25
N THR A 92 -23.89 -25.11 36.21
CA THR A 92 -23.37 -26.28 36.95
C THR A 92 -23.45 -26.10 38.47
N LYS A 93 -23.22 -24.87 38.97
CA LYS A 93 -23.34 -24.56 40.40
C LYS A 93 -24.72 -24.08 40.83
N LYS A 94 -25.71 -24.04 39.93
CA LYS A 94 -27.06 -23.51 40.15
C LYS A 94 -27.08 -22.07 40.71
N ASN A 95 -26.07 -21.27 40.37
CA ASN A 95 -26.00 -19.86 40.73
C ASN A 95 -26.82 -19.01 39.74
N PRO A 96 -27.46 -17.92 40.19
CA PRO A 96 -28.15 -17.00 39.28
C PRO A 96 -27.15 -16.33 38.33
N LEU A 97 -27.57 -16.10 37.08
CA LEU A 97 -26.80 -15.33 36.12
C LEU A 97 -26.83 -13.85 36.51
N ASN A 98 -25.66 -13.28 36.75
CA ASN A 98 -25.49 -11.84 36.94
C ASN A 98 -25.14 -11.16 35.60
N ALA A 99 -26.03 -10.28 35.13
CA ALA A 99 -25.86 -9.52 33.89
C ALA A 99 -24.65 -8.56 33.94
N ALA A 100 -24.31 -8.02 35.12
CA ALA A 100 -23.15 -7.14 35.27
C ALA A 100 -21.84 -7.86 34.96
N ILE A 101 -21.74 -9.16 35.28
CA ILE A 101 -20.56 -9.97 34.94
C ILE A 101 -20.46 -10.18 33.43
N ILE A 102 -21.58 -10.44 32.76
CA ILE A 102 -21.62 -10.60 31.30
C ILE A 102 -21.14 -9.31 30.62
N TRP A 103 -21.69 -8.16 31.02
CA TRP A 103 -21.24 -6.86 30.51
C TRP A 103 -19.78 -6.58 30.85
N GLY A 104 -19.33 -6.96 32.05
CA GLY A 104 -17.92 -6.90 32.43
C GLY A 104 -17.01 -7.68 31.47
N ILE A 105 -17.40 -8.91 31.10
CA ILE A 105 -16.66 -9.73 30.12
C ILE A 105 -16.59 -9.05 28.75
N VAL A 106 -17.72 -8.52 28.27
CA VAL A 106 -17.78 -7.80 26.98
C VAL A 106 -16.89 -6.56 27.01
N LEU A 107 -16.97 -5.75 28.06
CA LEU A 107 -16.16 -4.54 28.22
C LEU A 107 -14.67 -4.87 28.32
N LEU A 108 -14.29 -5.93 29.03
CA LEU A 108 -12.90 -6.38 29.11
C LEU A 108 -12.38 -6.86 27.75
N GLY A 109 -13.17 -7.61 27.00
CA GLY A 109 -12.84 -8.04 25.64
C GLY A 109 -12.59 -6.85 24.70
N TRP A 110 -13.44 -5.83 24.80
CA TRP A 110 -13.28 -4.59 24.05
C TRP A 110 -12.04 -3.79 24.47
N LEU A 111 -11.81 -3.63 25.79
CA LEU A 111 -10.64 -2.94 26.33
C LEU A 111 -9.33 -3.61 25.91
N LEU A 112 -9.28 -4.95 25.88
CA LEU A 112 -8.10 -5.69 25.41
C LEU A 112 -7.78 -5.37 23.94
N LEU A 113 -8.80 -5.26 23.10
CA LEU A 113 -8.63 -4.87 21.70
C LEU A 113 -8.17 -3.41 21.58
N ASP A 114 -8.76 -2.51 22.35
CA ASP A 114 -8.40 -1.09 22.33
C ASP A 114 -6.95 -0.87 22.77
N VAL A 115 -6.54 -1.45 23.91
CA VAL A 115 -5.14 -1.40 24.38
C VAL A 115 -4.19 -1.90 23.31
N ARG A 116 -4.54 -2.98 22.62
CA ARG A 116 -3.72 -3.52 21.55
C ARG A 116 -3.58 -2.56 20.36
N TRP A 117 -4.65 -1.89 19.97
CA TRP A 117 -4.59 -0.86 18.94
C TRP A 117 -3.80 0.36 19.39
N GLN A 118 -3.99 0.83 20.62
CA GLN A 118 -3.24 1.95 21.20
C GLN A 118 -1.73 1.68 21.20
N LEU A 119 -1.31 0.48 21.62
CA LEU A 119 0.10 0.08 21.58
C LEU A 119 0.67 0.08 20.15
N ASN A 120 -0.13 -0.29 19.15
CA ASN A 120 0.29 -0.20 17.74
C ASN A 120 0.42 1.25 17.29
N LEU A 121 -0.56 2.08 17.63
CA LEU A 121 -0.59 3.50 17.29
C LEU A 121 0.58 4.25 17.91
N PHE A 122 0.93 3.97 19.18
CA PHE A 122 2.11 4.58 19.80
C PHE A 122 3.41 4.21 19.09
N ARG A 123 3.55 2.94 18.66
CA ARG A 123 4.72 2.52 17.88
C ARG A 123 4.75 3.19 16.50
N GLN A 124 3.60 3.26 15.82
CA GLN A 124 3.47 3.97 14.55
C GLN A 124 3.81 5.45 14.71
N LEU A 125 3.29 6.11 15.74
CA LEU A 125 3.58 7.50 16.08
C LEU A 125 5.08 7.70 16.30
N GLY A 126 5.74 6.82 17.06
CA GLY A 126 7.19 6.89 17.26
C GLY A 126 7.97 6.82 15.94
N ILE A 127 7.62 5.86 15.06
CA ILE A 127 8.26 5.70 13.74
C ILE A 127 7.99 6.93 12.86
N THR A 128 6.74 7.36 12.73
CA THR A 128 6.36 8.52 11.92
C THR A 128 6.98 9.81 12.48
N SER A 129 7.04 9.97 13.80
CA SER A 129 7.72 11.11 14.42
C SER A 129 9.20 11.10 14.08
N ASN A 130 9.89 9.96 14.23
CA ASN A 130 11.31 9.85 13.87
C ASN A 130 11.56 10.14 12.38
N GLU A 131 10.62 9.78 11.51
CA GLU A 131 10.76 9.95 10.07
C GLU A 131 10.42 11.39 9.59
N TYR A 132 9.47 12.07 10.22
CA TYR A 132 8.91 13.34 9.72
C TYR A 132 8.97 14.53 10.69
N ALA A 133 9.24 14.34 11.98
CA ALA A 133 9.27 15.45 12.94
C ALA A 133 10.43 16.41 12.65
N GLY A 134 10.21 17.71 12.89
CA GLY A 134 11.21 18.76 12.65
C GLY A 134 11.49 19.10 11.19
N LYS A 135 11.07 18.25 10.23
CA LYS A 135 11.27 18.48 8.80
C LYS A 135 10.32 19.53 8.24
N SER A 136 10.83 20.35 7.32
CA SER A 136 10.05 21.24 6.47
C SER A 136 9.08 20.45 5.57
N TRP A 137 8.17 21.17 4.91
CA TRP A 137 7.22 20.55 3.99
C TRP A 137 7.91 19.75 2.87
N GLU A 138 8.99 20.29 2.31
CA GLU A 138 9.75 19.65 1.24
C GLU A 138 10.49 18.41 1.75
N GLU A 139 11.22 18.53 2.86
CA GLU A 139 11.95 17.42 3.48
C GLU A 139 11.03 16.28 3.91
N LYS A 140 9.78 16.56 4.29
CA LYS A 140 8.78 15.52 4.57
C LYS A 140 8.41 14.74 3.31
N HIS A 141 8.26 15.39 2.16
CA HIS A 141 7.98 14.68 0.91
C HIS A 141 9.19 13.89 0.40
N LEU A 142 10.39 14.40 0.61
CA LEU A 142 11.64 13.69 0.30
C LEU A 142 11.89 12.50 1.25
N ALA A 143 11.34 12.53 2.46
CA ALA A 143 11.39 11.39 3.38
C ALA A 143 10.33 10.32 3.07
N ALA A 144 9.29 10.66 2.31
CA ALA A 144 8.17 9.79 2.06
C ALA A 144 8.49 8.64 1.09
N GLU A 145 7.66 7.60 1.12
CA GLU A 145 7.80 6.43 0.24
C GLU A 145 7.79 6.80 -1.26
N ASP A 146 7.15 7.92 -1.63
CA ASP A 146 7.06 8.44 -2.99
C ASP A 146 8.05 9.58 -3.30
N GLN A 147 9.16 9.68 -2.55
CA GLN A 147 10.21 10.70 -2.76
C GLN A 147 10.60 10.89 -4.23
N GLY A 148 10.80 9.80 -4.97
CA GLY A 148 11.23 9.87 -6.38
C GLY A 148 10.16 10.47 -7.30
N LEU A 149 8.88 10.28 -6.97
CA LEU A 149 7.77 10.91 -7.69
C LEU A 149 7.72 12.40 -7.36
N PHE A 150 7.84 12.75 -6.07
CA PHE A 150 7.86 14.13 -5.63
C PHE A 150 9.00 14.92 -6.31
N ASP A 151 10.22 14.40 -6.25
CA ASP A 151 11.39 14.99 -6.91
C ASP A 151 11.20 15.16 -8.40
N PHE A 152 10.66 14.14 -9.07
CA PHE A 152 10.41 14.19 -10.51
C PHE A 152 9.39 15.27 -10.86
N THR A 153 8.27 15.34 -10.14
CA THR A 153 7.24 16.37 -10.39
C THR A 153 7.72 17.78 -10.08
N ARG A 154 8.60 17.96 -9.09
CA ARG A 154 9.26 19.25 -8.82
C ARG A 154 10.16 19.66 -9.99
N GLN A 155 10.96 18.74 -10.52
CA GLN A 155 11.79 18.99 -11.69
C GLN A 155 10.93 19.32 -12.92
N ILE A 156 9.81 18.62 -13.13
CA ILE A 156 8.85 18.96 -14.20
C ILE A 156 8.40 20.42 -14.04
N LYS A 157 7.90 20.82 -12.87
CA LYS A 157 7.42 22.19 -12.62
C LYS A 157 8.48 23.25 -12.92
N SER A 158 9.76 22.96 -12.65
CA SER A 158 10.86 23.89 -12.96
C SER A 158 11.13 24.07 -14.46
N ARG A 159 10.66 23.15 -15.31
CA ARG A 159 10.86 23.16 -16.77
C ARG A 159 9.62 23.60 -17.55
N LEU A 160 8.47 23.69 -16.89
CA LEU A 160 7.23 24.10 -17.53
C LEU A 160 7.13 25.62 -17.63
N PRO A 161 6.44 26.14 -18.67
CA PRO A 161 6.16 27.56 -18.77
C PRO A 161 5.29 28.03 -17.59
N PRO A 162 5.36 29.31 -17.21
CA PRO A 162 4.49 29.86 -16.19
C PRO A 162 3.02 29.82 -16.66
N GLY A 163 2.14 29.18 -15.89
CA GLY A 163 0.70 29.11 -16.15
C GLY A 163 0.10 27.70 -16.14
N ALA A 164 -1.20 27.59 -16.42
CA ALA A 164 -1.88 26.29 -16.52
C ALA A 164 -1.50 25.60 -17.84
N THR A 165 -0.68 24.56 -17.75
CA THR A 165 -0.19 23.77 -18.90
C THR A 165 -0.89 22.43 -18.91
N ARG A 166 -1.18 21.89 -20.10
CA ARG A 166 -1.69 20.53 -20.24
C ARG A 166 -0.55 19.52 -20.11
N ILE A 167 -0.66 18.63 -19.13
CA ILE A 167 0.32 17.57 -18.87
C ILE A 167 -0.38 16.22 -18.92
N LEU A 168 0.16 15.31 -19.72
CA LEU A 168 -0.29 13.93 -19.86
C LEU A 168 0.67 13.04 -19.06
N LEU A 169 0.25 12.62 -17.86
CA LEU A 169 1.04 11.77 -16.97
C LEU A 169 0.70 10.30 -17.21
N PHE A 170 1.70 9.49 -17.58
CA PHE A 170 1.53 8.06 -17.78
C PHE A 170 2.37 7.24 -16.82
N SER A 171 1.73 6.26 -16.17
CA SER A 171 2.38 5.29 -15.28
C SER A 171 1.61 3.98 -15.26
N ASP A 172 2.36 2.86 -15.22
CA ASP A 172 1.77 1.53 -15.06
C ASP A 172 1.26 1.26 -13.63
N VAL A 173 1.58 2.15 -12.68
CA VAL A 173 1.20 2.04 -11.27
C VAL A 173 0.07 3.01 -10.92
N ASP A 174 -1.04 2.48 -10.41
CA ASP A 174 -2.26 3.27 -10.13
C ASP A 174 -2.04 4.39 -9.10
N TYR A 175 -1.35 4.06 -8.01
CA TYR A 175 -1.00 5.02 -6.95
C TYR A 175 -0.24 6.24 -7.49
N ILE A 176 0.73 6.00 -8.37
CA ILE A 176 1.57 7.06 -8.97
C ILE A 176 0.74 8.01 -9.82
N ARG A 177 -0.26 7.51 -10.56
CA ARG A 177 -1.09 8.37 -11.41
C ARG A 177 -1.87 9.40 -10.59
N GLY A 178 -2.49 8.96 -9.50
CA GLY A 178 -3.24 9.85 -8.62
C GLY A 178 -2.33 10.85 -7.89
N ARG A 179 -1.27 10.34 -7.25
CA ARG A 179 -0.32 11.19 -6.50
C ARG A 179 0.48 12.13 -7.39
N GLY A 180 0.90 11.67 -8.56
CA GLY A 180 1.65 12.49 -9.51
C GLY A 180 0.80 13.62 -10.08
N ALA A 181 -0.48 13.35 -10.40
CA ALA A 181 -1.41 14.40 -10.80
C ALA A 181 -1.60 15.44 -9.69
N TYR A 182 -1.76 14.99 -8.45
CA TYR A 182 -1.87 15.88 -7.30
C TYR A 182 -0.65 16.79 -7.14
N HIS A 183 0.56 16.24 -7.24
CA HIS A 183 1.80 17.03 -7.14
C HIS A 183 1.99 18.00 -8.30
N LEU A 184 1.39 17.75 -9.45
CA LEU A 184 1.47 18.61 -10.64
C LEU A 184 0.42 19.72 -10.68
N TYR A 185 -0.55 19.75 -9.76
CA TYR A 185 -1.45 20.89 -9.63
C TYR A 185 -0.69 22.20 -9.31
N PRO A 186 -1.14 23.35 -9.84
CA PRO A 186 -2.44 23.60 -10.51
C PRO A 186 -2.47 23.38 -12.04
N HIS A 187 -1.49 22.71 -12.64
CA HIS A 187 -1.52 22.44 -14.08
C HIS A 187 -2.71 21.51 -14.46
N ASN A 188 -3.11 21.54 -15.74
CA ASN A 188 -4.18 20.67 -16.25
C ASN A 188 -3.62 19.28 -16.52
N VAL A 189 -3.70 18.39 -15.53
CA VAL A 189 -3.09 17.06 -15.60
C VAL A 189 -4.13 16.01 -15.95
N LEU A 190 -3.86 15.26 -17.03
CA LEU A 190 -4.56 14.02 -17.34
C LEU A 190 -3.65 12.84 -17.05
N ALA A 191 -3.95 12.09 -15.98
CA ALA A 191 -3.19 10.90 -15.61
C ALA A 191 -3.88 9.62 -16.11
N ARG A 192 -3.17 8.80 -16.89
CA ARG A 192 -3.70 7.54 -17.45
C ARG A 192 -2.66 6.42 -17.44
N LYS A 193 -3.12 5.18 -17.49
CA LYS A 193 -2.23 4.02 -17.61
C LYS A 193 -1.68 3.94 -19.04
N ASP A 194 -2.59 3.91 -20.00
CA ASP A 194 -2.27 3.61 -21.39
C ASP A 194 -2.00 4.89 -22.18
N LEU A 195 -0.96 4.86 -23.01
CA LEU A 195 -0.72 5.91 -24.00
C LEU A 195 -1.77 5.74 -25.11
N PRO A 196 -2.55 6.78 -25.44
CA PRO A 196 -3.48 6.73 -26.56
C PRO A 196 -2.73 6.67 -27.91
N ASP A 197 -3.47 6.57 -29.01
CA ASP A 197 -2.92 6.73 -30.35
C ASP A 197 -2.19 8.07 -30.51
N ALA A 198 -1.11 8.07 -31.30
CA ALA A 198 -0.27 9.24 -31.53
C ALA A 198 -1.06 10.47 -32.05
N SER A 199 -2.18 10.23 -32.75
CA SER A 199 -3.07 11.27 -33.29
C SER A 199 -3.83 12.08 -32.24
N ARG A 200 -3.91 11.60 -30.99
CA ARG A 200 -4.60 12.32 -29.90
C ARG A 200 -3.72 13.34 -29.18
N PHE A 201 -2.43 13.34 -29.48
CA PHE A 201 -1.47 14.30 -28.96
C PHE A 201 -1.43 15.54 -29.86
N HIS A 202 -1.30 16.70 -29.25
CA HIS A 202 -1.24 17.99 -29.96
C HIS A 202 0.13 18.61 -29.72
N SER A 203 0.62 19.38 -30.70
CA SER A 203 1.82 20.19 -30.54
C SER A 203 1.68 21.09 -29.30
N GLY A 204 2.72 21.11 -28.47
CA GLY A 204 2.73 21.80 -27.18
C GLY A 204 2.19 21.00 -25.99
N ASP A 205 1.64 19.79 -26.19
CA ASP A 205 1.32 18.89 -25.08
C ASP A 205 2.62 18.45 -24.37
N TYR A 206 2.57 18.31 -23.05
CA TYR A 206 3.68 17.77 -22.26
C TYR A 206 3.38 16.34 -21.83
N ILE A 207 4.31 15.41 -22.06
CA ILE A 207 4.16 13.99 -21.72
C ILE A 207 5.13 13.67 -20.60
N ALA A 208 4.60 13.30 -19.43
CA ALA A 208 5.39 12.84 -18.30
C ALA A 208 5.25 11.31 -18.17
N LEU A 209 6.36 10.60 -18.25
CA LEU A 209 6.43 9.14 -18.08
C LEU A 209 7.10 8.82 -16.75
N PHE A 210 6.37 8.15 -15.84
CA PHE A 210 6.92 7.72 -14.55
C PHE A 210 6.65 6.25 -14.28
N LEU A 211 7.69 5.45 -14.06
CA LEU A 211 7.61 3.98 -13.96
C LEU A 211 6.76 3.38 -15.11
N LYS A 212 6.92 3.94 -16.30
CA LYS A 212 6.20 3.51 -17.50
C LYS A 212 7.08 2.57 -18.31
N GLN A 213 6.62 1.37 -18.53
CA GLN A 213 7.31 0.36 -19.33
C GLN A 213 6.84 0.39 -20.78
N ARG A 214 7.60 -0.30 -21.65
CA ARG A 214 7.28 -0.51 -23.08
C ARG A 214 7.13 0.79 -23.89
N VAL A 215 7.84 1.84 -23.47
CA VAL A 215 8.02 3.07 -24.24
C VAL A 215 9.51 3.23 -24.52
N LYS A 216 9.86 3.57 -25.77
CA LYS A 216 11.24 3.80 -26.20
C LYS A 216 11.35 5.20 -26.78
N TYR A 217 12.50 5.83 -26.60
CA TYR A 217 12.80 7.12 -27.20
C TYR A 217 14.09 7.03 -28.01
N ASP A 218 14.04 7.50 -29.25
CA ASP A 218 15.20 7.69 -30.11
C ASP A 218 15.60 9.18 -30.08
N PRO A 219 16.70 9.56 -29.40
CA PRO A 219 17.13 10.95 -29.29
C PRO A 219 17.65 11.53 -30.61
N ALA A 220 18.18 10.70 -31.52
CA ALA A 220 18.67 11.17 -32.81
C ALA A 220 17.50 11.59 -33.73
N LYS A 221 16.38 10.87 -33.63
CA LYS A 221 15.17 11.16 -34.41
C LYS A 221 14.13 12.00 -33.67
N LYS A 222 14.36 12.28 -32.38
CA LYS A 222 13.41 12.92 -31.46
C LYS A 222 12.05 12.20 -31.47
N LEU A 223 12.09 10.87 -31.44
CA LEU A 223 10.93 10.04 -31.70
C LEU A 223 10.61 9.16 -30.48
N LEU A 224 9.44 9.38 -29.89
CA LEU A 224 8.87 8.53 -28.86
C LEU A 224 8.08 7.40 -29.53
N THR A 225 8.28 6.15 -29.11
CA THR A 225 7.61 4.97 -29.70
C THR A 225 7.06 4.06 -28.62
N TRP A 226 5.86 3.51 -28.85
CA TRP A 226 5.18 2.60 -27.93
C TRP A 226 4.21 1.67 -28.69
N GLY A 227 3.73 0.64 -28.00
CA GLY A 227 2.73 -0.29 -28.56
C GLY A 227 3.18 -0.94 -29.87
N ASP A 228 2.22 -1.15 -30.78
CA ASP A 228 2.40 -1.80 -32.08
C ASP A 228 2.96 -0.82 -33.13
N GLY A 229 4.07 -0.15 -32.81
CA GLY A 229 4.76 0.76 -33.73
C GLY A 229 4.21 2.18 -33.79
N GLN A 230 3.41 2.60 -32.81
CA GLN A 230 3.02 4.00 -32.66
C GLN A 230 4.26 4.86 -32.44
N SER A 231 4.31 6.03 -33.06
CA SER A 231 5.43 6.95 -32.97
C SER A 231 4.97 8.41 -32.92
N LEU A 232 5.64 9.22 -32.10
CA LEU A 232 5.34 10.64 -31.92
C LEU A 232 6.64 11.45 -31.87
N LYS A 233 6.69 12.54 -32.63
CA LYS A 233 7.80 13.49 -32.53
C LYS A 233 7.67 14.29 -31.25
N ALA A 234 8.69 14.22 -30.41
CA ALA A 234 8.71 14.92 -29.15
C ALA A 234 10.14 15.27 -28.72
N ASP A 235 10.31 16.48 -28.23
CA ASP A 235 11.55 16.95 -27.63
C ASP A 235 11.65 16.47 -26.18
N MET A 236 12.74 15.78 -25.85
CA MET A 236 13.02 15.36 -24.48
C MET A 236 13.48 16.56 -23.66
N LEU A 237 12.71 16.90 -22.63
CA LEU A 237 13.00 18.03 -21.75
C LEU A 237 13.71 17.60 -20.47
N LEU A 238 13.37 16.43 -19.93
CA LEU A 238 13.93 15.92 -18.68
C LEU A 238 14.07 14.40 -18.73
N VAL A 239 15.15 13.88 -18.16
CA VAL A 239 15.29 12.47 -17.79
C VAL A 239 15.81 12.40 -16.36
N SER A 240 15.17 11.58 -15.53
CA SER A 240 15.57 11.37 -14.14
C SER A 240 15.19 9.97 -13.69
N ASN A 241 16.17 9.14 -13.32
CA ASN A 241 15.97 7.78 -12.78
C ASN A 241 15.05 6.89 -13.63
N GLY A 242 15.21 6.93 -14.96
CA GLY A 242 14.39 6.15 -15.91
C GLY A 242 13.00 6.73 -16.19
N ASN A 243 12.68 7.90 -15.63
CA ASN A 243 11.48 8.68 -15.90
C ASN A 243 11.82 9.85 -16.82
N ALA A 244 10.85 10.35 -17.57
CA ALA A 244 11.13 11.39 -18.55
C ALA A 244 9.95 12.35 -18.79
N LEU A 245 10.29 13.59 -19.12
CA LEU A 245 9.36 14.62 -19.61
C LEU A 245 9.68 14.90 -21.08
N PHE A 246 8.64 14.95 -21.90
CA PHE A 246 8.71 15.32 -23.29
C PHE A 246 7.75 16.46 -23.61
N GLN A 247 8.05 17.23 -24.63
CA GLN A 247 7.15 18.19 -25.26
C GLN A 247 6.86 17.72 -26.68
N VAL A 248 5.58 17.69 -27.05
CA VAL A 248 5.15 17.29 -28.39
C VAL A 248 5.38 18.43 -29.37
N ASN A 249 5.91 18.10 -30.55
CA ASN A 249 6.26 19.06 -31.60
C ASN A 249 5.10 19.30 -32.57
#